data_AF-A0A533S270-F1
#
_entry.id   AF-A0A533S270-F1
#
_cell.length_a   1.000
_cell.length_b   1.000
_cell.length_c   1.000
_cell.angle_alpha   90.00
_cell.angle_beta   90.00
_cell.angle_gamma   90.00
#
_symmetry.space_group_name_H-M   'P 1'
#
loop_
_entity.id
_entity.type
_entity.pdbx_description
1 polymer ?
#
loop_
_entity_poly.entity_id
_entity_poly.type
_entity_poly.pdbx_seq_one_letter_code
_entity_poly.pdbx_strand_id
1 'polypeptide(L)'
;DAVGLGAALDYVERIGLENIARYEHALLEYATHGLRTVPGLRIIGTARDKASVASFVLEGFKTEEVGKALNQEGIAVRSGHHCAQPILRRFGLEATVRPSLAFYNTCQEVDHLVATLKRLKGGRSTTVFG
;
A
#
# COMPACT_ATOMS: atom_id res chain seq x y z
N ASP A 1 -21.51 15.34 -18.78
CA ASP A 1 -20.59 14.24 -18.38
C ASP A 1 -19.24 14.18 -19.08
N ALA A 2 -18.92 15.03 -20.07
CA ALA A 2 -17.62 15.02 -20.77
C ALA A 2 -16.62 16.10 -20.30
N VAL A 3 -17.07 17.16 -19.61
CA VAL A 3 -16.22 18.32 -19.25
C VAL A 3 -15.23 17.98 -18.13
N GLY A 4 -15.63 17.14 -17.16
CA GLY A 4 -14.78 16.73 -16.05
C GLY A 4 -13.65 15.77 -16.46
N LEU A 5 -13.90 14.89 -17.45
CA LEU A 5 -12.88 14.01 -17.98
C LEU A 5 -11.85 14.79 -18.80
N GLY A 6 -12.31 15.76 -19.62
CA GLY A 6 -11.42 16.65 -20.37
C GLY A 6 -10.47 17.43 -19.45
N ALA A 7 -11.00 18.07 -18.40
CA ALA A 7 -10.18 18.80 -17.44
C ALA A 7 -9.18 17.90 -16.66
N ALA A 8 -9.54 16.64 -16.40
CA ALA A 8 -8.64 15.67 -15.77
C ALA A 8 -7.51 15.25 -16.71
N LEU A 9 -7.80 15.09 -18.01
CA LEU A 9 -6.80 14.82 -19.04
C LEU A 9 -5.83 15.99 -19.20
N ASP A 10 -6.36 17.22 -19.33
CA ASP A 10 -5.55 18.44 -19.44
C ASP A 10 -4.61 18.62 -18.24
N TYR A 11 -5.09 18.26 -17.03
CA TYR A 11 -4.29 18.29 -15.81
C TYR A 11 -3.13 17.29 -15.84
N VAL A 12 -3.38 16.05 -16.28
CA VAL A 12 -2.37 15.00 -16.41
C VAL A 12 -1.35 15.34 -17.49
N GLU A 13 -1.81 15.84 -18.64
CA GLU A 13 -0.94 16.28 -19.74
C GLU A 13 -0.03 17.43 -19.32
N ARG A 14 -0.54 18.40 -18.55
CA ARG A 14 0.24 19.54 -18.05
C ARG A 14 1.38 19.12 -17.11
N ILE A 15 1.19 18.06 -16.31
CA ILE A 15 2.26 17.51 -15.45
C ILE A 15 3.22 16.66 -16.30
N GLY A 16 2.70 15.98 -17.32
CA GLY A 16 3.43 15.10 -18.23
C GLY A 16 3.43 13.66 -17.71
N LEU A 17 2.94 12.73 -18.54
CA LEU A 17 2.82 11.31 -18.20
C LEU A 17 4.17 10.67 -17.80
N GLU A 18 5.27 11.07 -18.44
CA GLU A 18 6.61 10.59 -18.09
C GLU A 18 7.07 11.07 -16.71
N ASN A 19 6.75 12.32 -16.34
CA ASN A 19 7.07 12.85 -15.02
C ASN A 19 6.27 12.14 -13.93
N ILE A 20 4.98 11.91 -14.19
CA ILE A 20 4.10 11.13 -13.31
C ILE A 20 4.66 9.72 -13.12
N ALA A 21 4.97 9.01 -14.21
CA ALA A 21 5.49 7.65 -14.16
C ALA A 21 6.81 7.57 -13.39
N ARG A 22 7.74 8.52 -13.62
CA ARG A 22 9.01 8.58 -12.89
C ARG A 22 8.82 8.83 -11.40
N TYR A 23 7.94 9.77 -11.04
CA TYR A 23 7.67 10.08 -9.63
C TYR A 23 7.00 8.90 -8.92
N GLU A 24 5.97 8.31 -9.54
CA GLU A 24 5.29 7.14 -9.01
C GLU A 24 6.23 5.94 -8.84
N HIS A 25 7.15 5.73 -9.79
CA HIS A 25 8.17 4.70 -9.67
C HIS A 25 9.10 4.95 -8.46
N ALA A 26 9.63 6.17 -8.34
CA ALA A 26 10.49 6.52 -7.20
C ALA A 26 9.78 6.37 -5.85
N LEU A 27 8.51 6.79 -5.78
CA LEU A 27 7.69 6.65 -4.57
C LEU A 27 7.42 5.18 -4.24
N LEU A 28 7.17 4.35 -5.25
CA LEU A 28 6.97 2.91 -5.08
C LEU A 28 8.25 2.21 -4.60
N GLU A 29 9.41 2.59 -5.12
CA GLU A 29 10.71 2.08 -4.65
C GLU A 29 10.95 2.46 -3.18
N TYR A 30 10.71 3.73 -2.83
CA TYR A 30 10.81 4.23 -1.46
C TYR A 30 9.88 3.45 -0.51
N ALA A 31 8.62 3.31 -0.88
CA ALA A 31 7.64 2.53 -0.11
C ALA A 31 8.02 1.06 0.01
N THR A 32 8.50 0.45 -1.06
CA THR A 32 8.95 -0.95 -1.04
C THR A 32 10.13 -1.13 -0.09
N HIS A 33 11.10 -0.19 -0.08
CA HIS A 33 12.22 -0.22 0.85
C HIS A 33 11.73 -0.07 2.30
N GLY A 34 10.89 0.93 2.57
CA GLY A 34 10.34 1.17 3.91
C GLY A 34 9.54 -0.02 4.45
N LEU A 35 8.64 -0.59 3.65
CA LEU A 35 7.82 -1.75 4.04
C LEU A 35 8.66 -2.98 4.38
N ARG A 36 9.79 -3.21 3.68
CA ARG A 36 10.72 -4.32 3.99
C ARG A 36 11.35 -4.19 5.37
N THR A 37 11.36 -3.00 5.97
CA THR A 37 11.89 -2.79 7.33
C THR A 37 10.89 -3.15 8.44
N VAL A 38 9.64 -3.49 8.10
CA VAL A 38 8.61 -3.86 9.07
C VAL A 38 8.73 -5.35 9.42
N PRO A 39 8.97 -5.73 10.70
CA PRO A 39 9.11 -7.13 11.08
C PRO A 39 7.85 -7.96 10.81
N GLY A 40 8.02 -9.13 10.20
CA GLY A 40 6.91 -10.04 9.85
C GLY A 40 6.03 -9.56 8.70
N LEU A 41 6.40 -8.45 8.02
CA LEU A 41 5.70 -8.00 6.82
C LEU A 41 6.22 -8.73 5.60
N ARG A 42 5.32 -9.28 4.80
CA ARG A 42 5.64 -9.89 3.51
C ARG A 42 4.90 -9.19 2.38
N ILE A 43 5.65 -8.61 1.46
CA ILE A 43 5.13 -7.99 0.24
C ILE A 43 4.71 -9.09 -0.75
N ILE A 44 3.54 -8.92 -1.36
CA ILE A 44 2.95 -9.81 -2.36
C ILE A 44 3.01 -9.13 -3.72
N GLY A 45 3.62 -9.79 -4.71
CA GLY A 45 3.87 -9.20 -6.03
C GLY A 45 5.12 -8.32 -6.03
N THR A 46 6.25 -8.92 -6.42
CA THR A 46 7.58 -8.30 -6.48
C THR A 46 8.09 -8.14 -7.92
N ALA A 47 7.19 -8.15 -8.90
CA ALA A 47 7.54 -7.93 -10.31
C ALA A 47 8.31 -6.60 -10.48
N ARG A 48 9.34 -6.62 -11.33
CA ARG A 48 10.22 -5.48 -11.61
C ARG A 48 9.43 -4.28 -12.17
N ASP A 49 8.51 -4.57 -13.09
CA ASP A 49 7.59 -3.57 -13.65
C ASP A 49 6.20 -3.82 -13.07
N LYS A 50 5.80 -3.01 -12.08
CA LYS A 50 4.46 -3.08 -11.50
C LYS A 50 3.89 -1.68 -11.28
N ALA A 51 2.58 -1.59 -11.40
CA ALA A 51 1.84 -0.40 -10.96
C ALA A 51 2.09 -0.12 -9.47
N SER A 52 1.91 1.13 -9.05
CA SER A 52 2.18 1.74 -7.73
C SER A 52 1.32 1.16 -6.59
N VAL A 53 1.37 -0.15 -6.44
CA VAL A 53 0.50 -0.94 -5.58
C VAL A 53 1.38 -1.89 -4.78
N ALA A 54 1.32 -1.76 -3.46
CA ALA A 54 2.12 -2.54 -2.53
C ALA A 54 1.20 -3.44 -1.70
N SER A 55 0.73 -4.54 -2.29
CA SER A 55 0.00 -5.55 -1.52
C SER A 55 0.94 -6.23 -0.52
N PHE A 56 0.49 -6.40 0.72
CA PHE A 56 1.26 -7.11 1.76
C PHE A 56 0.37 -7.89 2.73
N VAL A 57 1.00 -8.77 3.48
CA VAL A 57 0.47 -9.42 4.68
C VAL A 57 1.39 -9.14 5.86
N LEU A 58 0.85 -9.13 7.07
CA LEU A 58 1.60 -8.93 8.31
C LEU A 58 1.39 -10.14 9.21
N GLU A 59 2.48 -10.82 9.55
CA GLU A 59 2.47 -12.02 10.39
C GLU A 59 1.81 -11.76 11.75
N GLY A 60 0.85 -12.62 12.10
CA GLY A 60 0.09 -12.53 13.34
C GLY A 60 -1.10 -11.59 13.31
N PHE A 61 -1.44 -11.03 12.14
CA PHE A 61 -2.59 -10.14 11.97
C PHE A 61 -3.48 -10.58 10.81
N LYS A 62 -4.80 -10.50 11.02
CA LYS A 62 -5.76 -10.53 9.93
C LYS A 62 -5.67 -9.22 9.16
N THR A 63 -5.89 -9.27 7.85
CA THR A 63 -5.82 -8.08 6.99
C THR A 63 -6.81 -6.98 7.37
N GLU A 64 -7.95 -7.36 7.95
CA GLU A 64 -8.98 -6.44 8.45
C GLU A 64 -8.49 -5.67 9.70
N GLU A 65 -7.75 -6.32 10.59
CA GLU A 65 -7.16 -5.67 11.77
C GLU A 65 -6.14 -4.61 11.35
N VAL A 66 -5.28 -4.96 10.39
CA VAL A 66 -4.31 -4.01 9.81
C VAL A 66 -5.02 -2.87 9.08
N GLY A 67 -6.04 -3.19 8.27
CA GLY A 67 -6.83 -2.18 7.55
C GLY A 67 -7.51 -1.19 8.50
N LYS A 68 -8.08 -1.68 9.60
CA LYS A 68 -8.72 -0.85 10.62
C LYS A 68 -7.71 0.04 11.37
N ALA A 69 -6.55 -0.50 11.73
CA ALA A 69 -5.50 0.27 12.40
C ALA A 69 -4.95 1.39 11.50
N LEU A 70 -4.73 1.11 10.21
CA LEU A 70 -4.30 2.13 9.25
C LEU A 70 -5.37 3.21 9.04
N ASN A 71 -6.65 2.82 8.95
CA ASN A 71 -7.75 3.77 8.83
C ASN A 71 -7.87 4.71 10.04
N GLN A 72 -7.61 4.21 11.25
CA GLN A 72 -7.59 5.04 12.47
C GLN A 72 -6.48 6.11 12.46
N GLU A 73 -5.43 5.87 11.69
CA GLU A 73 -4.27 6.75 11.52
C GLU A 73 -4.41 7.66 10.29
N GLY A 74 -5.59 7.69 9.67
CA GLY A 74 -5.91 8.48 8.48
C GLY A 74 -5.38 7.89 7.17
N ILE A 75 -4.87 6.66 7.19
CA ILE A 75 -4.27 6.01 6.01
C ILE A 75 -5.31 5.15 5.32
N ALA A 76 -5.80 5.60 4.17
CA ALA A 76 -6.76 4.87 3.37
C ALA A 76 -6.13 3.64 2.71
N VAL A 77 -6.56 2.45 3.11
CA VAL A 77 -6.15 1.18 2.48
C VAL A 77 -7.36 0.35 2.10
N ARG A 78 -7.21 -0.52 1.09
CA ARG A 78 -8.16 -1.60 0.84
C ARG A 78 -7.65 -2.88 1.47
N SER A 79 -8.50 -3.60 2.22
CA SER A 79 -8.23 -4.94 2.74
C SER A 79 -9.23 -5.94 2.16
N GLY A 80 -8.76 -7.12 1.76
CA GLY A 80 -9.63 -8.20 1.29
C GLY A 80 -9.12 -8.86 0.00
N HIS A 81 -10.03 -9.43 -0.77
CA HIS A 81 -9.70 -10.21 -1.97
C HIS A 81 -9.33 -9.37 -3.20
N HIS A 82 -9.62 -8.07 -3.18
CA HIS A 82 -9.45 -7.14 -4.32
C HIS A 82 -10.08 -7.62 -5.64
N CYS A 83 -11.18 -8.39 -5.57
CA CYS A 83 -11.80 -9.09 -6.71
C CYS A 83 -10.84 -10.05 -7.47
N ALA A 84 -9.77 -10.50 -6.81
CA ALA A 84 -8.70 -11.33 -7.37
C ALA A 84 -8.48 -12.63 -6.57
N GLN A 85 -9.56 -13.30 -6.17
CA GLN A 85 -9.48 -14.56 -5.40
C GLN A 85 -8.61 -15.66 -6.03
N PRO A 86 -8.59 -15.88 -7.35
CA PRO A 86 -7.75 -16.92 -7.96
C PRO A 86 -6.25 -16.69 -7.77
N ILE A 87 -5.79 -15.43 -7.85
CA ILE A 87 -4.37 -15.11 -7.68
C ILE A 87 -3.95 -15.23 -6.21
N LEU A 88 -4.81 -14.82 -5.27
CA LEU A 88 -4.54 -14.93 -3.84
C LEU A 88 -4.40 -16.39 -3.40
N ARG A 89 -5.28 -17.28 -3.86
CA ARG A 89 -5.17 -18.73 -3.59
C ARG A 89 -3.86 -19.32 -4.13
N ARG A 90 -3.39 -18.87 -5.29
CA ARG A 90 -2.08 -19.29 -5.85
C ARG A 90 -0.89 -18.85 -4.99
N PHE A 91 -1.03 -17.78 -4.22
CA PHE A 91 -0.05 -17.33 -3.22
C PHE A 91 -0.28 -17.92 -1.82
N GLY A 92 -1.24 -18.84 -1.66
CA GLY A 92 -1.61 -19.42 -0.37
C GLY A 92 -2.28 -18.43 0.58
N LEU A 93 -2.92 -17.39 0.04
CA LEU A 93 -3.52 -16.30 0.80
C LEU A 93 -5.02 -16.22 0.51
N GLU A 94 -5.79 -15.81 1.52
CA GLU A 94 -7.21 -15.48 1.36
C GLU A 94 -7.41 -13.97 1.17
N ALA A 95 -6.57 -13.12 1.76
CA ALA A 95 -6.67 -11.67 1.65
C ALA A 95 -5.30 -10.99 1.74
N THR A 96 -5.22 -9.76 1.22
CA THR A 96 -4.07 -8.86 1.40
C THR A 96 -4.54 -7.48 1.87
N VAL A 97 -3.61 -6.70 2.43
CA VAL A 97 -3.77 -5.24 2.59
C VAL A 97 -3.07 -4.57 1.43
N ARG A 98 -3.72 -3.59 0.82
CA ARG A 98 -3.25 -2.89 -0.36
C ARG A 98 -3.43 -1.38 -0.21
N PRO A 99 -2.40 -0.66 0.26
CA PRO A 99 -2.28 0.77 0.01
C PRO A 99 -2.19 1.00 -1.50
N SER A 100 -3.03 1.91 -1.99
CA SER A 100 -2.94 2.43 -3.36
C SER A 100 -2.18 3.75 -3.29
N LEU A 101 -0.96 3.78 -3.80
CA LEU A 101 -0.19 5.01 -3.93
C LEU A 101 -0.48 5.62 -5.31
N ALA A 102 -0.57 6.94 -5.38
CA ALA A 102 -0.72 7.71 -6.61
C ALA A 102 0.25 8.89 -6.60
N PHE A 103 0.40 9.56 -7.75
CA PHE A 103 1.32 10.70 -7.92
C PHE A 103 1.14 11.88 -6.95
N TYR A 104 0.00 12.00 -6.28
CA TYR A 104 -0.21 13.02 -5.25
C TYR A 104 0.28 12.61 -3.86
N ASN A 105 0.70 11.35 -3.68
CA ASN A 105 1.25 10.89 -2.41
C ASN A 105 2.69 11.34 -2.22
N THR A 106 3.15 11.37 -0.96
CA THR A 106 4.50 11.83 -0.58
C THR A 106 5.30 10.78 0.18
N CYS A 107 6.63 10.92 0.21
CA CYS A 107 7.48 10.07 1.04
C CYS A 107 7.12 10.16 2.54
N GLN A 108 6.65 11.31 3.01
CA GLN A 108 6.21 11.48 4.41
C GLN A 108 4.99 10.62 4.74
N GLU A 109 4.04 10.49 3.81
CA GLU A 109 2.89 9.59 3.98
C GLU A 109 3.34 8.12 4.00
N VAL A 110 4.36 7.77 3.20
CA VAL A 110 4.98 6.45 3.24
C VAL A 110 5.68 6.20 4.58
N ASP A 111 6.38 7.18 5.12
CA ASP A 111 7.02 7.07 6.44
C ASP A 111 5.98 6.86 7.55
N HIS A 112 4.87 7.60 7.49
CA HIS A 112 3.75 7.44 8.43
C HIS A 112 3.13 6.06 8.34
N LEU A 113 2.95 5.52 7.13
CA LEU A 113 2.51 4.13 6.90
C LEU A 113 3.47 3.12 7.55
N VAL A 114 4.77 3.22 7.29
CA VAL A 114 5.78 2.30 7.81
C VAL A 114 5.85 2.39 9.34
N ALA A 115 5.83 3.60 9.90
CA ALA A 115 5.84 3.82 11.35
C ALA A 115 4.61 3.21 12.02
N THR A 116 3.43 3.40 11.44
CA THR A 116 2.17 2.83 11.94
C THR A 116 2.21 1.30 11.96
N LEU A 117 2.71 0.68 10.88
CA LEU A 117 2.86 -0.78 10.81
C LEU A 117 3.85 -1.33 11.84
N LYS A 118 4.97 -0.62 12.08
CA LYS A 118 5.92 -0.98 13.14
C LYS A 118 5.30 -0.87 14.53
N ARG A 119 4.55 0.20 14.82
CA ARG A 119 3.82 0.37 16.09
C ARG A 119 2.82 -0.77 16.31
N LEU A 120 2.04 -1.09 15.27
CA LEU A 120 1.05 -2.17 15.33
C LEU A 120 1.71 -3.51 15.69
N LYS A 121 2.83 -3.86 15.03
CA LYS A 121 3.59 -5.08 15.34
C LYS A 121 4.18 -5.06 16.75
N GLY A 122 4.75 -3.93 17.16
CA GLY A 122 5.34 -3.75 18.49
C GLY A 122 4.34 -3.88 19.63
N GLY A 123 3.14 -3.29 19.50
CA GLY A 123 2.09 -3.34 20.52
C GLY A 123 1.55 -4.75 20.78
N ARG A 124 1.49 -5.61 19.75
CA ARG A 124 1.02 -7.01 19.88
C ARG A 124 2.05 -7.90 20.58
N SER A 125 3.35 -7.67 20.38
CA SER A 125 4.40 -8.40 21.11
C SER A 125 4.30 -8.21 22.61
N THR A 126 3.76 -7.08 23.08
CA THR A 126 3.56 -6.80 24.51
C THR A 126 2.34 -7.50 25.10
N THR A 127 1.29 -7.76 24.31
CA THR A 127 0.03 -8.34 24.81
C THR A 127 0.07 -9.87 24.96
N VAL A 128 1.01 -10.57 24.34
CA VAL A 128 1.08 -12.05 24.36
C VAL A 128 1.88 -12.59 25.55
N PHE A 129 2.55 -11.72 26.33
CA PHE A 129 3.28 -12.09 27.55
C PHE A 129 2.60 -11.64 28.85
N GLY A 130 1.28 -11.40 28.84
CA GLY A 130 0.49 -11.01 30.01
C GLY A 130 -0.47 -12.11 30.46
#